data_AF-A0A934HRD8-F1
#
_entry.id   AF-A0A934HRD8-F1
#
_cell.length_a   1.000
_cell.length_b   1.000
_cell.length_c   1.000
_cell.angle_alpha   90.00
_cell.angle_beta   90.00
_cell.angle_gamma   90.00
#
_symmetry.space_group_name_H-M   'P 1'
#
loop_
_entity.id
_entity.type
_entity.pdbx_description
1 polymer ?
#
loop_
_entity_poly.entity_id
_entity_poly.type
_entity_poly.pdbx_seq_one_letter_code
_entity_poly.pdbx_strand_id
1 'polypeptide(L)'
;MKKGFSVFTCSILVVSLLGITGCEKKDKTSLNNKEKEKKIVLSKEKENTLDLNIYFDSSKNVNTPEIAQEERVLKRYEILGETIIGEIIKGPSVSSKLNPVLPKDTRVLSFSIKDNIAFVNFSKEANIPMTSSKEEACLKSIIWSLSQIPSVEKVKILVENKDTGIWGEHFDLSKPIGKDDIQNAKRN
;
A
#
# COMPACT_ATOMS: atom_id res chain seq x y z
N MET A 1 -49.98 -27.05 -45.75
CA MET A 1 -49.49 -27.33 -47.13
C MET A 1 -47.99 -27.65 -47.05
N LYS A 2 -47.61 -28.80 -47.63
CA LYS A 2 -46.27 -29.31 -48.00
C LYS A 2 -45.20 -29.37 -46.87
N LYS A 3 -45.04 -30.49 -46.15
CA LYS A 3 -44.42 -31.79 -46.50
C LYS A 3 -42.91 -31.73 -46.78
N GLY A 4 -42.15 -32.49 -45.98
CA GLY A 4 -40.76 -32.88 -46.22
C GLY A 4 -40.34 -33.96 -45.22
N PHE A 5 -40.71 -35.21 -45.52
CA PHE A 5 -40.38 -36.43 -44.80
C PHE A 5 -39.20 -37.09 -45.52
N SER A 6 -38.16 -37.56 -44.81
CA SER A 6 -37.44 -38.78 -45.19
C SER A 6 -36.51 -39.25 -44.06
N VAL A 7 -36.91 -40.34 -43.42
CA VAL A 7 -36.05 -41.26 -42.65
C VAL A 7 -35.55 -42.34 -43.63
N PHE A 8 -34.33 -42.87 -43.41
CA PHE A 8 -33.74 -44.19 -43.79
C PHE A 8 -32.25 -43.97 -44.17
N THR A 9 -31.23 -44.78 -43.84
CA THR A 9 -30.95 -45.92 -42.94
C THR A 9 -29.43 -46.17 -42.99
N CYS A 10 -28.88 -46.71 -41.90
CA CYS A 10 -27.66 -47.53 -41.76
C CYS A 10 -26.75 -47.82 -42.99
N SER A 11 -25.45 -47.54 -42.83
CA SER A 11 -24.32 -48.50 -42.96
C SER A 11 -23.00 -47.74 -42.71
N ILE A 12 -22.42 -47.81 -41.51
CA ILE A 12 -21.28 -48.69 -41.17
C ILE A 12 -20.14 -48.61 -42.20
N LEU A 13 -19.11 -47.84 -41.87
CA LEU A 13 -17.71 -48.21 -42.15
C LEU A 13 -16.90 -47.93 -40.88
N VAL A 14 -16.38 -49.03 -40.34
CA VAL A 14 -15.60 -49.18 -39.12
C VAL A 14 -14.12 -48.92 -39.44
N VAL A 15 -13.34 -48.70 -38.38
CA VAL A 15 -11.86 -48.63 -38.30
C VAL A 15 -11.32 -47.22 -38.58
N SER A 16 -10.77 -46.50 -37.60
CA SER A 16 -9.59 -46.91 -36.83
C SER A 16 -9.57 -46.41 -35.38
N LEU A 17 -9.37 -47.36 -34.46
CA LEU A 17 -8.79 -47.12 -33.13
C LEU A 17 -7.47 -46.36 -33.26
N LEU A 18 -7.22 -45.41 -32.34
CA LEU A 18 -5.97 -45.27 -31.57
C LEU A 18 -6.05 -44.09 -30.58
N GLY A 19 -6.06 -44.43 -29.28
CA GLY A 19 -5.53 -43.65 -28.16
C GLY A 19 -6.40 -42.49 -27.63
N ILE A 20 -6.48 -42.18 -26.33
CA ILE A 20 -5.86 -42.70 -25.11
C ILE A 20 -6.85 -42.29 -24.00
N THR A 21 -7.25 -43.21 -23.13
CA THR A 21 -7.88 -42.88 -21.85
C THR A 21 -6.90 -42.09 -20.99
N GLY A 22 -7.06 -40.77 -20.96
CA GLY A 22 -6.36 -39.87 -20.04
C GLY A 22 -7.20 -39.60 -18.81
N CYS A 23 -6.90 -40.27 -17.69
CA CYS A 23 -7.28 -39.77 -16.37
C CYS A 23 -6.54 -38.45 -16.11
N GLU A 24 -7.25 -37.32 -16.14
CA GLU A 24 -6.71 -36.07 -15.58
C GLU A 24 -6.70 -36.18 -14.05
N LYS A 25 -5.53 -36.58 -13.52
CA LYS A 25 -5.14 -36.26 -12.16
C LYS A 25 -5.17 -34.75 -12.00
N LYS A 26 -6.18 -34.22 -11.29
CA LYS A 26 -6.15 -32.85 -10.77
C LYS A 26 -4.86 -32.66 -9.98
N ASP A 27 -4.07 -31.74 -10.50
CA ASP A 27 -2.70 -31.43 -10.11
C ASP A 27 -2.67 -30.86 -8.68
N LYS A 28 -2.22 -31.68 -7.72
CA LYS A 28 -2.08 -31.32 -6.28
C LYS A 28 -1.09 -30.17 -6.06
N THR A 29 -0.33 -29.80 -7.08
CA THR A 29 0.72 -28.77 -7.07
C THR A 29 0.15 -27.34 -7.04
N SER A 30 -1.03 -27.12 -7.64
CA SER A 30 -1.67 -25.80 -7.73
C SER A 30 -2.40 -25.34 -6.45
N LEU A 31 -2.85 -26.30 -5.62
CA LEU A 31 -3.48 -26.03 -4.32
C LEU A 31 -2.44 -25.68 -3.25
N ASN A 32 -1.27 -26.34 -3.28
CA ASN A 32 -0.19 -26.13 -2.32
C ASN A 32 0.44 -24.73 -2.44
N ASN A 33 0.55 -24.17 -3.67
CA ASN A 33 1.05 -22.81 -3.86
C ASN A 33 0.10 -21.74 -3.30
N LYS A 34 -1.22 -21.89 -3.49
CA LYS A 34 -2.20 -20.94 -2.92
C LYS A 34 -2.24 -20.98 -1.39
N GLU A 35 -2.15 -22.15 -0.77
CA GLU A 35 -2.08 -22.27 0.70
C GLU A 35 -0.78 -21.69 1.27
N LYS A 36 0.35 -21.89 0.57
CA LYS A 36 1.64 -21.33 0.94
C LYS A 36 1.66 -19.80 0.79
N GLU A 37 1.11 -19.25 -0.29
CA GLU A 37 0.90 -17.81 -0.48
C GLU A 37 -0.02 -17.23 0.60
N LYS A 38 -1.15 -17.87 0.90
CA LYS A 38 -2.07 -17.42 1.97
C LYS A 38 -1.41 -17.44 3.34
N LYS A 39 -0.60 -18.46 3.64
CA LYS A 39 0.15 -18.56 4.90
C LYS A 39 1.25 -17.51 5.01
N ILE A 40 1.95 -17.22 3.91
CA ILE A 40 2.97 -16.16 3.84
C ILE A 40 2.34 -14.79 4.01
N VAL A 41 1.24 -14.49 3.31
CA VAL A 41 0.48 -13.24 3.45
C VAL A 41 -0.05 -13.09 4.87
N LEU A 42 -0.65 -14.13 5.44
CA LEU A 42 -1.14 -14.12 6.82
C LEU A 42 -0.02 -13.95 7.85
N SER A 43 1.17 -14.52 7.63
CA SER A 43 2.33 -14.29 8.50
C SER A 43 2.90 -12.88 8.37
N LYS A 44 2.90 -12.30 7.16
CA LYS A 44 3.38 -10.94 6.92
C LYS A 44 2.43 -9.89 7.50
N GLU A 45 1.12 -10.16 7.42
CA GLU A 45 0.09 -9.35 8.07
C GLU A 45 0.21 -9.44 9.59
N LYS A 46 0.45 -10.63 10.15
CA LYS A 46 0.62 -10.82 11.60
C LYS A 46 1.91 -10.20 12.15
N GLU A 47 3.00 -10.14 11.37
CA GLU A 47 4.21 -9.37 11.74
C GLU A 47 3.98 -7.85 11.70
N ASN A 48 3.07 -7.40 10.81
CA ASN A 48 2.70 -6.00 10.66
C ASN A 48 1.60 -5.54 11.62
N THR A 49 1.12 -6.40 12.54
CA THR A 49 0.19 -5.96 13.58
C THR A 49 0.88 -5.82 14.93
N LEU A 50 0.31 -4.96 15.76
CA LEU A 50 0.63 -4.79 17.16
C LEU A 50 -0.67 -4.86 17.95
N ASP A 51 -0.80 -5.88 18.79
CA ASP A 51 -1.95 -6.08 19.65
C ASP A 51 -1.69 -5.37 20.98
N LEU A 52 -2.53 -4.39 21.32
CA LEU A 52 -2.40 -3.57 22.52
C LEU A 52 -3.69 -3.60 23.33
N ASN A 53 -3.54 -3.70 24.65
CA ASN A 53 -4.62 -3.38 25.57
C ASN A 53 -4.54 -1.89 25.91
N ILE A 54 -5.57 -1.13 25.53
CA ILE A 54 -5.70 0.28 25.86
C ILE A 54 -6.66 0.41 27.05
N TYR A 55 -6.22 1.09 28.09
CA TYR A 55 -6.97 1.23 29.34
C TYR A 55 -7.76 2.54 29.33
N PHE A 56 -9.06 2.45 29.61
CA PHE A 56 -10.00 3.56 29.61
C PHE A 56 -10.73 3.67 30.94
N ASP A 57 -11.25 4.86 31.22
CA ASP A 57 -12.14 5.09 32.35
C ASP A 57 -13.44 4.29 32.19
N SER A 58 -13.80 3.57 33.25
CA SER A 58 -15.02 2.77 33.36
C SER A 58 -15.81 3.08 34.64
N SER A 59 -15.47 4.19 35.31
CA SER A 59 -16.07 4.64 36.56
C SER A 59 -17.58 4.79 36.43
N LYS A 60 -18.31 4.15 37.35
CA LYS A 60 -19.78 4.32 37.46
C LYS A 60 -20.17 5.44 38.43
N ASN A 61 -19.23 5.88 39.26
CA ASN A 61 -19.41 6.94 40.24
C ASN A 61 -18.18 7.85 40.21
N VAL A 62 -18.43 9.16 40.21
CA VAL A 62 -17.43 10.23 40.10
C VAL A 62 -16.36 10.18 41.20
N ASN A 63 -16.68 9.60 42.36
CA ASN A 63 -15.76 9.53 43.50
C ASN A 63 -14.96 8.21 43.57
N THR A 64 -15.24 7.25 42.68
CA THR A 64 -14.59 5.93 42.69
C THR A 64 -14.09 5.60 41.29
N PRO A 65 -12.83 5.95 40.97
CA PRO A 65 -12.28 5.68 39.65
C PRO A 65 -12.17 4.16 39.40
N GLU A 66 -12.66 3.70 38.25
CA GLU A 66 -12.53 2.33 37.76
C GLU A 66 -11.93 2.32 36.35
N ILE A 67 -11.12 1.32 36.02
CA ILE A 67 -10.45 1.21 34.71
C ILE A 67 -10.81 -0.12 34.06
N ALA A 68 -11.11 -0.09 32.76
CA ALA A 68 -11.28 -1.26 31.92
C ALA A 68 -10.33 -1.22 30.72
N GLN A 69 -10.00 -2.37 30.16
CA GLN A 69 -9.17 -2.47 28.97
C GLN A 69 -10.01 -2.80 27.73
N GLU A 70 -9.60 -2.25 26.59
CA GLU A 70 -10.04 -2.66 25.26
C GLU A 70 -8.85 -3.09 24.42
N GLU A 71 -8.97 -4.22 23.74
CA GLU A 71 -7.94 -4.69 22.80
C GLU A 71 -8.03 -3.88 21.49
N ARG A 72 -6.88 -3.41 21.02
CA ARG A 72 -6.72 -2.67 19.76
C ARG A 72 -5.61 -3.34 18.95
N VAL A 73 -5.90 -3.61 17.68
CA VAL A 73 -4.92 -4.09 16.71
C VAL A 73 -4.46 -2.90 15.87
N LEU A 74 -3.19 -2.54 15.97
CA LEU A 74 -2.60 -1.44 15.21
C LEU A 74 -1.67 -1.97 14.12
N LYS A 75 -1.54 -1.21 13.01
CA LYS A 75 -0.62 -1.57 11.93
C LYS A 75 0.77 -0.98 12.20
N ARG A 76 1.72 -1.84 12.52
CA ARG A 76 3.11 -1.50 12.87
C ARG A 76 3.77 -0.63 11.81
N TYR A 77 3.63 -0.96 10.54
CA TYR A 77 4.23 -0.22 9.44
C TYR A 77 3.59 1.14 9.20
N GLU A 78 2.29 1.31 9.51
CA GLU A 78 1.66 2.63 9.43
C GLU A 78 2.19 3.55 10.54
N ILE A 79 2.29 3.05 11.78
CA ILE A 79 2.91 3.79 12.90
C ILE A 79 4.37 4.15 12.58
N LEU A 80 5.15 3.19 12.06
CA LEU A 80 6.54 3.42 11.70
C LEU A 80 6.67 4.45 10.57
N GLY A 81 5.82 4.38 9.55
CA GLY A 81 5.83 5.33 8.44
C GLY A 81 5.47 6.75 8.87
N GLU A 82 4.43 6.90 9.69
CA GLU A 82 4.07 8.19 10.29
C GLU A 82 5.23 8.76 11.13
N THR A 83 5.89 7.91 11.93
CA THR A 83 7.06 8.29 12.74
C THR A 83 8.23 8.77 11.85
N ILE A 84 8.53 8.04 10.77
CA ILE A 84 9.59 8.41 9.82
C ILE A 84 9.32 9.79 9.22
N ILE A 85 8.09 10.06 8.78
CA ILE A 85 7.72 11.37 8.24
C ILE A 85 7.81 12.46 9.32
N GLY A 86 7.40 12.14 10.56
CA GLY A 86 7.57 13.04 11.70
C GLY A 86 9.03 13.45 11.92
N GLU A 87 9.98 12.53 11.83
CA GLU A 87 11.42 12.84 11.93
C GLU A 87 11.92 13.70 10.75
N ILE A 88 11.43 13.45 9.53
CA ILE A 88 11.75 14.30 8.36
C ILE A 88 11.27 15.74 8.57
N ILE A 89 10.06 15.91 9.12
CA ILE A 89 9.47 17.23 9.44
C ILE A 89 10.26 17.93 10.55
N LYS A 90 10.63 17.21 11.63
CA LYS A 90 11.49 17.76 12.70
C LYS A 90 12.81 18.28 12.14
N GLY A 91 13.32 17.61 11.10
CA GLY A 91 14.55 17.95 10.42
C GLY A 91 15.79 17.40 11.14
N PRO A 92 16.98 17.61 10.56
CA PRO A 92 18.22 17.10 11.13
C PRO A 92 18.58 17.79 12.46
N SER A 93 19.50 17.19 13.23
CA SER A 93 19.99 17.78 14.47
C SER A 93 20.62 19.17 14.24
N VAL A 94 20.60 20.03 15.26
CA VAL A 94 21.14 21.40 15.19
C VAL A 94 22.65 21.42 14.87
N SER A 95 23.39 20.39 15.29
CA SER A 95 24.82 20.25 15.00
C SER A 95 25.11 19.62 13.63
N SER A 96 24.08 19.18 12.90
CA SER A 96 24.23 18.58 11.58
C SER A 96 24.52 19.62 10.52
N LYS A 97 25.26 19.22 9.47
CA LYS A 97 25.47 20.02 8.26
C LYS A 97 24.36 19.80 7.21
N LEU A 98 23.36 18.97 7.52
CA LEU A 98 22.24 18.66 6.63
C LEU A 98 21.18 19.76 6.69
N ASN A 99 20.41 19.91 5.62
CA ASN A 99 19.32 20.88 5.52
C ASN A 99 17.96 20.20 5.68
N PRO A 100 16.98 20.85 6.35
CA PRO A 100 15.61 20.34 6.40
C PRO A 100 14.98 20.35 5.01
N VAL A 101 14.10 19.38 4.71
CA VAL A 101 13.40 19.29 3.42
C VAL A 101 11.96 19.80 3.45
N LEU A 102 11.37 19.91 4.64
CA LEU A 102 10.03 20.44 4.89
C LEU A 102 10.05 21.59 5.91
N PRO A 103 9.07 22.50 5.89
CA PRO A 103 8.85 23.45 6.97
C PRO A 103 8.55 22.76 8.29
N LYS A 104 9.06 23.30 9.40
CA LYS A 104 8.87 22.73 10.76
C LYS A 104 7.41 22.69 11.21
N ASP A 105 6.58 23.59 10.68
CA ASP A 105 5.16 23.67 11.03
C ASP A 105 4.27 22.71 10.21
N THR A 106 4.87 21.95 9.30
CA THR A 106 4.19 20.87 8.56
C THR A 106 3.68 19.83 9.55
N ARG A 107 2.46 19.34 9.32
CA ARG A 107 1.87 18.23 10.08
C ARG A 107 1.52 17.09 9.14
N VAL A 108 1.58 15.87 9.66
CA VAL A 108 0.97 14.70 9.02
C VAL A 108 -0.49 14.68 9.46
N LEU A 109 -1.41 14.81 8.51
CA LEU A 109 -2.85 14.72 8.76
C LEU A 109 -3.31 13.26 8.77
N SER A 110 -2.73 12.44 7.91
CA SER A 110 -2.92 10.99 7.91
C SER A 110 -1.78 10.27 7.19
N PHE A 111 -1.55 9.03 7.60
CA PHE A 111 -0.63 8.08 6.96
C PHE A 111 -1.32 6.73 6.84
N SER A 112 -1.20 6.08 5.68
CA SER A 112 -1.70 4.71 5.51
C SER A 112 -0.90 3.97 4.44
N ILE A 113 -0.91 2.64 4.49
CA ILE A 113 -0.29 1.81 3.46
C ILE A 113 -1.34 0.90 2.85
N LYS A 114 -1.48 0.97 1.53
CA LYS A 114 -2.39 0.13 0.76
C LYS A 114 -1.76 -0.21 -0.58
N ASP A 115 -1.84 -1.47 -0.99
CA ASP A 115 -1.34 -1.96 -2.29
C ASP A 115 0.13 -1.57 -2.55
N ASN A 116 0.97 -1.73 -1.52
CA ASN A 116 2.38 -1.32 -1.48
C ASN A 116 2.65 0.19 -1.69
N ILE A 117 1.62 1.02 -1.58
CA ILE A 117 1.71 2.48 -1.69
C ILE A 117 1.51 3.10 -0.31
N ALA A 118 2.47 3.90 0.12
CA ALA A 118 2.32 4.78 1.28
C ALA A 118 1.60 6.07 0.87
N PHE A 119 0.44 6.32 1.46
CA PHE A 119 -0.31 7.56 1.28
C PHE A 119 0.04 8.50 2.43
N VAL A 120 0.68 9.62 2.10
CA VAL A 120 1.08 10.64 3.07
C VAL A 120 0.28 11.89 2.79
N ASN A 121 -0.54 12.30 3.76
CA ASN A 121 -1.34 13.50 3.66
C ASN A 121 -0.78 14.56 4.60
N PHE A 122 -0.26 15.64 4.02
CA PHE A 122 0.31 16.75 4.77
C PHE A 122 -0.70 17.87 4.99
N SER A 123 -0.44 18.68 6.01
CA SER A 123 -1.12 19.95 6.18
C SER A 123 -0.65 21.00 5.16
N LYS A 124 -1.41 22.07 5.01
CA LYS A 124 -1.14 23.16 4.05
C LYS A 124 0.25 23.77 4.16
N GLU A 125 0.89 23.73 5.32
CA GLU A 125 2.23 24.26 5.57
C GLU A 125 3.31 23.52 4.75
N ALA A 126 3.06 22.29 4.30
CA ALA A 126 3.94 21.59 3.36
C ALA A 126 3.93 22.23 1.96
N ASN A 127 2.88 22.98 1.60
CA ASN A 127 2.72 23.57 0.28
C ASN A 127 3.41 24.93 0.21
N ILE A 128 4.72 24.91 0.01
CA ILE A 128 5.55 26.09 -0.17
C ILE A 128 6.08 26.16 -1.60
N PRO A 129 6.37 27.36 -2.13
CA PRO A 129 7.15 27.48 -3.35
C PRO A 129 8.50 26.77 -3.20
N MET A 130 8.81 25.89 -4.14
CA MET A 130 10.07 25.15 -4.17
C MET A 130 10.80 25.41 -5.47
N THR A 131 12.12 25.38 -5.45
CA THR A 131 12.89 25.20 -6.69
C THR A 131 12.80 23.73 -7.11
N SER A 132 13.00 23.43 -8.40
CA SER A 132 13.07 22.04 -8.88
C SER A 132 14.02 21.17 -8.04
N SER A 133 15.19 21.69 -7.67
CA SER A 133 16.16 20.95 -6.84
C SER A 133 15.65 20.72 -5.41
N LYS A 134 14.91 21.67 -4.82
CA LYS A 134 14.35 21.53 -3.48
C LYS A 134 13.22 20.51 -3.46
N GLU A 135 12.35 20.55 -4.46
CA GLU A 135 11.26 19.58 -4.63
C GLU A 135 11.82 18.17 -4.81
N GLU A 136 12.84 18.00 -5.68
CA GLU A 136 13.49 16.70 -5.88
C GLU A 136 14.12 16.16 -4.58
N ALA A 137 14.81 17.02 -3.81
CA ALA A 137 15.40 16.64 -2.54
C ALA A 137 14.33 16.21 -1.52
N CYS A 138 13.19 16.89 -1.50
CA CYS A 138 12.07 16.55 -0.63
C CYS A 138 11.44 15.20 -1.00
N LEU A 139 11.13 15.00 -2.29
CA LEU A 139 10.60 13.74 -2.81
C LEU A 139 11.55 12.57 -2.51
N LYS A 140 12.86 12.72 -2.79
CA LYS A 140 13.85 11.69 -2.48
C LYS A 140 13.93 11.39 -0.99
N SER A 141 13.94 12.42 -0.14
CA SER A 141 13.98 12.24 1.32
C SER A 141 12.80 11.41 1.81
N ILE A 142 11.58 11.73 1.36
CA ILE A 142 10.36 11.00 1.73
C ILE A 142 10.39 9.57 1.18
N ILE A 143 10.59 9.41 -0.14
CA ILE A 143 10.52 8.11 -0.82
C ILE A 143 11.59 7.15 -0.28
N TRP A 144 12.84 7.60 -0.10
CA TRP A 144 13.92 6.71 0.34
C TRP A 144 13.70 6.27 1.77
N SER A 145 13.24 7.18 2.63
CA SER A 145 13.01 6.88 4.04
C SER A 145 11.84 5.91 4.22
N LEU A 146 10.73 6.12 3.50
CA LEU A 146 9.57 5.22 3.58
C LEU A 146 9.82 3.87 2.91
N SER A 147 10.64 3.80 1.87
CA SER A 147 11.01 2.53 1.20
C SER A 147 11.83 1.57 2.10
N GLN A 148 12.22 1.99 3.30
CA GLN A 148 12.81 1.10 4.31
C GLN A 148 11.76 0.18 4.93
N ILE A 149 10.48 0.52 4.80
CA ILE A 149 9.36 -0.30 5.24
C ILE A 149 9.13 -1.38 4.17
N PRO A 150 9.21 -2.68 4.49
CA PRO A 150 9.14 -3.76 3.49
C PRO A 150 7.85 -3.83 2.67
N SER A 151 6.78 -3.18 3.12
CA SER A 151 5.49 -3.10 2.43
C SER A 151 5.33 -1.81 1.59
N VAL A 152 6.35 -0.98 1.45
CA VAL A 152 6.27 0.29 0.71
C VAL A 152 7.20 0.25 -0.50
N GLU A 153 6.60 0.31 -1.69
CA GLU A 153 7.31 0.40 -2.97
C GLU A 153 7.18 1.80 -3.58
N LYS A 154 6.02 2.46 -3.37
CA LYS A 154 5.71 3.78 -3.92
C LYS A 154 5.09 4.69 -2.86
N VAL A 155 5.15 5.99 -3.11
CA VAL A 155 4.57 7.02 -2.25
C VAL A 155 3.59 7.86 -3.04
N LYS A 156 2.45 8.14 -2.41
CA LYS A 156 1.47 9.11 -2.89
C LYS A 156 1.37 10.26 -1.88
N ILE A 157 1.56 11.48 -2.38
CA ILE A 157 1.52 12.70 -1.57
C ILE A 157 0.19 13.40 -1.78
N LEU A 158 -0.43 13.82 -0.67
CA LEU A 158 -1.62 14.65 -0.63
C LEU A 158 -1.36 15.85 0.27
N VAL A 159 -2.07 16.96 0.02
CA VAL A 159 -2.07 18.14 0.89
C VAL A 159 -3.51 18.51 1.20
N GLU A 160 -3.85 18.64 2.47
CA GLU A 160 -5.22 18.98 2.93
C GLU A 160 -6.29 18.02 2.34
N ASN A 161 -6.00 16.72 2.37
CA ASN A 161 -6.83 15.65 1.79
C ASN A 161 -7.04 15.75 0.26
N LYS A 162 -6.29 16.60 -0.43
CA LYS A 162 -6.39 16.77 -1.88
C LYS A 162 -5.20 16.15 -2.57
N ASP A 163 -5.50 15.34 -3.56
CA ASP A 163 -4.54 14.88 -4.56
C ASP A 163 -4.58 15.84 -5.75
N THR A 164 -3.65 16.77 -5.76
CA THR A 164 -3.49 17.75 -6.85
C THR A 164 -2.61 17.20 -7.98
N GLY A 165 -1.93 16.08 -7.78
CA GLY A 165 -0.88 15.58 -8.66
C GLY A 165 0.32 16.52 -8.83
N ILE A 166 0.36 17.63 -8.09
CA ILE A 166 1.36 18.69 -8.21
C ILE A 166 1.64 19.22 -6.80
N TRP A 167 2.92 19.33 -6.45
CA TRP A 167 3.32 19.89 -5.16
C TRP A 167 4.15 21.17 -5.31
N GLY A 168 5.36 21.09 -5.86
CA GLY A 168 6.22 22.25 -6.12
C GLY A 168 6.23 22.69 -7.58
N GLU A 169 5.32 22.16 -8.41
CA GLU A 169 5.16 22.43 -9.85
C GLU A 169 6.20 21.79 -10.81
N HIS A 170 7.32 21.25 -10.32
CA HIS A 170 8.38 20.70 -11.17
C HIS A 170 8.29 19.19 -11.39
N PHE A 171 7.41 18.48 -10.69
CA PHE A 171 7.20 17.05 -10.83
C PHE A 171 5.72 16.71 -11.02
N ASP A 172 5.42 15.72 -11.87
CA ASP A 172 4.10 15.11 -12.03
C ASP A 172 3.92 14.02 -10.98
N LEU A 173 3.14 14.33 -9.94
CA LEU A 173 2.79 13.46 -8.83
C LEU A 173 1.38 12.89 -8.98
N SER A 174 0.77 12.96 -10.18
CA SER A 174 -0.58 12.42 -10.43
C SER A 174 -0.68 10.93 -10.13
N LYS A 175 0.43 10.20 -10.27
CA LYS A 175 0.56 8.78 -9.90
C LYS A 175 1.49 8.61 -8.69
N PRO A 176 1.35 7.52 -7.92
CA PRO A 176 2.33 7.16 -6.90
C PRO A 176 3.73 6.98 -7.49
N ILE A 177 4.75 7.44 -6.78
CA ILE A 177 6.14 7.49 -7.25
C ILE A 177 7.04 6.64 -6.36
N GLY A 178 7.80 5.75 -6.97
CA GLY A 178 8.90 5.01 -6.35
C GLY A 178 10.27 5.60 -6.67
N LYS A 179 11.33 4.95 -6.19
CA LYS A 179 12.73 5.41 -6.38
C LYS A 179 13.10 5.61 -7.86
N ASP A 180 12.68 4.66 -8.69
CA ASP A 180 13.03 4.64 -10.12
C ASP A 180 12.15 5.58 -10.97
N ASP A 181 11.05 6.08 -10.40
CA ASP A 181 10.07 6.91 -11.10
C ASP A 181 10.45 8.41 -11.09
N ILE A 182 11.25 8.88 -10.12
CA ILE A 182 11.49 10.33 -9.88
C ILE A 182 12.00 11.06 -11.12
N GLN A 183 12.99 10.49 -11.83
CA GLN A 183 13.58 11.17 -12.98
C GLN A 183 12.58 11.33 -14.13
N ASN A 184 11.71 10.33 -14.31
CA ASN A 184 10.68 10.33 -15.34
C ASN A 184 9.47 11.21 -14.98
N ALA A 185 9.28 11.49 -13.69
CA ALA A 185 8.22 12.37 -13.19
C ALA A 185 8.57 13.85 -13.31
N LYS A 186 9.82 14.22 -13.63
CA LYS A 186 10.22 15.62 -13.76
C LYS A 186 9.52 16.26 -14.96
N ARG A 187 8.91 17.42 -14.74
CA ARG A 187 8.25 18.24 -15.76
C ARG A 187 9.30 19.09 -16.46
N ASN A 188 9.22 19.15 -17.79
CA ASN A 188 10.06 20.02 -18.63
C ASN A 188 9.52 21.45 -18.67
#